data_AF-A0A2I0FE55-F1
#
_entry.id   AF-A0A2I0FE55-F1
#
_cell.length_a   1.000
_cell.length_b   1.000
_cell.length_c   1.000
_cell.angle_alpha   90.00
_cell.angle_beta   90.00
_cell.angle_gamma   90.00
#
_symmetry.space_group_name_H-M   'P 1'
#
loop_
_entity.id
_entity.type
_entity.pdbx_description
1 polymer ?
#
loop_
_entity_poly.entity_id
_entity_poly.type
_entity_poly.pdbx_seq_one_letter_code
_entity_poly.pdbx_strand_id
1 'polypeptide(L)'
;MVGRNDPCPCGSGKKYKKCCGREETVDLQQVIDAELESVLVDFAEQGLEPKEFHQLTQRLSSWHSALAKVFDRDTIEALAFEAFIFHDRPDIWRNYIARKMKSQKRQRILDVLALWEEPFYLIAEVQEVENGILQIRDKVTGDIHQMKNIIDSKAGEWIFGIVMHSLRDGQPILQPAEGLITIPVFQQSVVEKLAARLKEGVSDSLDLYRLLATGAADLGLSAFQEEVMELVSGFIDDYGVKNEAIEGIAFSFLKEVPVKARKPEGVAAGILQAASDFGLFEEVYVPQQIIAEELGTTVGTLSKYRDMVGEFVIERVGHNDSVQSPQPALVPEVVTEMGTDPRLTERGLWEMMKRTANAGSEAELNKILQQRNVKYKPATDAERAQLLCYEAFEKDGKERERLAREALELDPKNGDVNLLMAEFVEHDVEKELHYLNALNTGYRTFDNSFDIPWGYVPNRPFFRALFSYGAWLMEQDRYDKAIEQLTEIMDMNPLDHQGAKWLLLSAYIHAGKREQASDFIDGFALEDNSGIGMYFHYLHDLHTGLLKPHEKSKMKDFIKKRNPHLFKLLKEGKKPGAFPRRLSLQKGNKDEAELIYWLIYGIGEVQEFMG
;
A
#
# COMPACT_ATOMS: atom_id res chain seq x y z
N MET A 1 17.46 -14.73 40.44
CA MET A 1 16.44 -15.49 39.70
C MET A 1 15.92 -16.61 40.58
N VAL A 2 14.60 -16.79 40.67
CA VAL A 2 13.99 -17.93 41.38
C VAL A 2 14.21 -19.19 40.53
N GLY A 3 14.79 -20.25 41.11
CA GLY A 3 15.06 -21.49 40.42
C GLY A 3 13.76 -22.23 40.05
N ARG A 4 13.76 -22.93 38.91
CA ARG A 4 12.57 -23.60 38.35
C ARG A 4 11.91 -24.62 39.32
N ASN A 5 12.66 -25.13 40.29
CA ASN A 5 12.19 -26.05 41.33
C ASN A 5 11.93 -25.40 42.69
N ASP A 6 12.20 -24.10 42.84
CA ASP A 6 12.07 -23.36 44.10
C ASP A 6 10.57 -23.11 44.43
N PRO A 7 10.24 -22.81 45.69
CA PRO A 7 8.90 -22.39 46.07
C PRO A 7 8.47 -21.14 45.30
N CYS A 8 7.24 -21.14 44.79
CA CYS A 8 6.72 -20.05 43.98
C CYS A 8 6.54 -18.77 44.83
N PRO A 9 7.05 -17.60 44.39
CA PRO A 9 7.03 -16.36 45.17
C PRO A 9 5.63 -15.77 45.37
N CYS A 10 4.61 -16.27 44.67
CA CYS A 10 3.21 -15.87 44.88
C CYS A 10 2.56 -16.42 46.16
N GLY A 11 3.31 -17.16 46.99
CA GLY A 11 2.82 -17.67 48.27
C GLY A 11 1.96 -18.94 48.17
N SER A 12 1.86 -19.56 46.99
CA SER A 12 1.02 -20.74 46.76
C SER A 12 1.55 -22.05 47.39
N GLY A 13 2.80 -22.05 47.89
CA GLY A 13 3.46 -23.24 48.43
C GLY A 13 3.86 -24.31 47.39
N LYS A 14 3.55 -24.11 46.10
CA LYS A 14 3.90 -25.03 45.00
C LYS A 14 5.28 -24.67 44.42
N LYS A 15 5.96 -25.63 43.78
CA LYS A 15 7.18 -25.36 42.99
C LYS A 15 6.87 -24.37 41.86
N TYR A 16 7.77 -23.44 41.57
CA TYR A 16 7.60 -22.37 40.57
C TYR A 16 7.09 -22.90 39.22
N LYS A 17 7.69 -23.98 38.68
CA LYS A 17 7.25 -24.66 37.44
C LYS A 17 5.84 -25.26 37.44
N LYS A 18 5.21 -25.42 38.61
CA LYS A 18 3.85 -25.96 38.77
C LYS A 18 2.86 -24.87 39.21
N CYS A 19 3.28 -23.61 39.22
CA CYS A 19 2.50 -22.45 39.63
C CYS A 19 2.70 -21.30 38.64
N CYS A 20 3.32 -20.17 39.02
CA CYS A 20 3.46 -19.02 38.12
C CYS A 20 4.39 -19.29 36.91
N GLY A 21 5.28 -20.29 36.99
CA GLY A 21 6.10 -20.73 35.85
C GLY A 21 5.39 -21.70 34.89
N ARG A 22 4.06 -21.82 34.96
CA ARG A 22 3.26 -22.59 33.97
C ARG A 22 2.88 -21.76 32.74
N GLU A 23 2.87 -20.43 32.85
CA GLU A 23 2.43 -19.53 31.76
C GLU A 23 3.59 -19.03 30.89
N GLU A 24 4.86 -19.29 31.25
CA GLU A 24 6.02 -19.10 30.36
C GLU A 24 6.35 -20.37 29.58
N THR A 25 5.40 -20.88 28.80
CA THR A 25 5.73 -21.79 27.70
C THR A 25 5.71 -20.98 26.42
N VAL A 26 6.88 -20.48 26.01
CA VAL A 26 7.10 -20.09 24.61
C VAL A 26 6.59 -21.25 23.77
N ASP A 27 5.59 -21.01 22.92
CA ASP A 27 5.04 -22.04 22.06
C ASP A 27 6.17 -22.54 21.16
N LEU A 28 6.59 -23.78 21.40
CA LEU A 28 7.70 -24.39 20.67
C LEU A 28 7.41 -24.43 19.18
N GLN A 29 6.13 -24.51 18.79
CA GLN A 29 5.70 -24.49 17.40
C GLN A 29 5.88 -23.11 16.78
N GLN A 30 5.57 -22.01 17.49
CA GLN A 30 5.82 -20.65 16.99
C GLN A 30 7.31 -20.39 16.74
N VAL A 31 8.19 -20.88 17.61
CA VAL A 31 9.64 -20.75 17.41
C VAL A 31 10.12 -21.56 16.20
N ILE A 32 9.55 -22.75 15.98
CA ILE A 32 9.88 -23.57 14.81
C ILE A 32 9.37 -22.90 13.53
N ASP A 33 8.15 -22.39 13.53
CA ASP A 33 7.54 -21.67 12.40
C ASP A 33 8.40 -20.44 12.03
N ALA A 34 8.79 -19.61 13.00
CA ALA A 34 9.65 -18.44 12.76
C ALA A 34 11.07 -18.81 12.27
N GLU A 35 11.67 -19.89 12.79
CA GLU A 35 12.97 -20.37 12.29
C GLU A 35 12.86 -20.92 10.85
N LEU A 36 11.77 -21.58 10.50
CA LEU A 36 11.52 -22.07 9.14
C LEU A 36 11.24 -20.92 8.16
N GLU A 37 10.47 -19.92 8.57
CA GLU A 37 10.21 -18.71 7.79
C GLU A 37 11.51 -17.94 7.51
N SER A 38 12.38 -17.79 8.52
CA SER A 38 13.72 -17.20 8.32
C SER A 38 14.56 -17.97 7.31
N VAL A 39 14.42 -19.30 7.19
CA VAL A 39 15.13 -20.06 6.15
C VAL A 39 14.65 -19.70 4.74
N LEU A 40 13.36 -19.42 4.56
CA LEU A 40 12.80 -18.98 3.27
C LEU A 40 13.23 -17.56 2.94
N VAL A 41 13.13 -16.63 3.90
CA VAL A 41 13.54 -15.22 3.73
C VAL A 41 15.03 -15.10 3.44
N ASP A 42 15.88 -15.81 4.20
CA ASP A 42 17.34 -15.84 3.99
C ASP A 42 17.72 -16.34 2.58
N PHE A 43 16.88 -17.19 1.97
CA PHE A 43 17.14 -17.67 0.62
C PHE A 43 16.92 -16.56 -0.42
N ALA A 44 15.90 -15.71 -0.24
CA ALA A 44 15.67 -14.57 -1.13
C ALA A 44 16.86 -13.59 -1.11
N GLU A 45 17.49 -13.39 0.06
CA GLU A 45 18.62 -12.46 0.21
C GLU A 45 19.98 -13.06 -0.21
N GLN A 46 20.22 -14.35 0.07
CA GLN A 46 21.56 -14.95 0.02
C GLN A 46 21.61 -16.28 -0.75
N GLY A 47 20.48 -16.72 -1.31
CA GLY A 47 20.34 -18.01 -1.97
C GLY A 47 20.92 -18.08 -3.38
N LEU A 48 21.02 -16.94 -4.07
CA LEU A 48 21.46 -16.85 -5.47
C LEU A 48 22.87 -16.27 -5.60
N GLU A 49 23.70 -16.88 -6.45
CA GLU A 49 24.96 -16.30 -6.93
C GLU A 49 24.71 -15.30 -8.08
N PRO A 50 25.63 -14.35 -8.34
CA PRO A 50 25.45 -13.35 -9.40
C PRO A 50 25.13 -13.91 -10.79
N LYS A 51 25.68 -15.09 -11.11
CA LYS A 51 25.41 -15.79 -12.39
C LYS A 51 23.97 -16.28 -12.50
N GLU A 52 23.37 -16.68 -11.38
CA GLU A 52 21.99 -17.18 -11.30
C GLU A 52 21.01 -16.01 -11.31
N PHE A 53 21.37 -14.89 -10.66
CA PHE A 53 20.62 -13.65 -10.75
C PHE A 53 20.49 -13.17 -12.20
N HIS A 54 21.57 -13.21 -12.98
CA HIS A 54 21.52 -12.84 -14.40
C HIS A 54 20.58 -13.74 -15.23
N GLN A 55 20.56 -15.06 -14.96
CA GLN A 55 19.65 -16.00 -15.62
C GLN A 55 18.19 -15.70 -15.25
N LEU A 56 17.93 -15.41 -13.97
CA LEU A 56 16.62 -15.01 -13.48
C LEU A 56 16.14 -13.71 -14.15
N THR A 57 16.99 -12.67 -14.26
CA THR A 57 16.63 -11.41 -14.91
C THR A 57 16.23 -11.60 -16.38
N GLN A 58 16.96 -12.42 -17.13
CA GLN A 58 16.62 -12.73 -18.53
C GLN A 58 15.27 -13.44 -18.63
N ARG A 59 15.01 -14.37 -17.70
CA ARG A 59 13.75 -15.11 -17.62
C ARG A 59 12.58 -14.17 -17.30
N LEU A 60 12.71 -13.30 -16.30
CA LEU A 60 11.70 -12.33 -15.89
C LEU A 60 11.18 -11.49 -17.07
N SER A 61 12.09 -11.00 -17.92
CA SER A 61 11.71 -10.24 -19.11
C SER A 61 10.79 -11.03 -20.06
N SER A 62 11.07 -12.32 -20.27
CA SER A 62 10.25 -13.17 -21.14
C SER A 62 8.90 -13.54 -20.52
N TRP A 63 8.87 -13.73 -19.20
CA TRP A 63 7.65 -14.00 -18.44
C TRP A 63 6.72 -12.79 -18.41
N HIS A 64 7.24 -11.59 -18.17
CA HIS A 64 6.47 -10.36 -18.27
C HIS A 64 5.80 -10.22 -19.63
N SER A 65 6.56 -10.39 -20.71
CA SER A 65 6.00 -10.29 -22.07
C SER A 65 4.87 -11.30 -22.33
N ALA A 66 4.88 -12.47 -21.67
CA ALA A 66 3.92 -13.54 -21.89
C ALA A 66 2.69 -13.45 -20.98
N LEU A 67 2.84 -12.90 -19.77
CA LEU A 67 1.86 -13.01 -18.69
C LEU A 67 1.25 -11.67 -18.25
N ALA A 68 1.83 -10.52 -18.65
CA ALA A 68 1.40 -9.18 -18.21
C ALA A 68 -0.03 -8.78 -18.59
N LYS A 69 -0.76 -9.61 -19.34
CA LYS A 69 -2.18 -9.39 -19.64
C LYS A 69 -3.13 -9.97 -18.59
N VAL A 70 -2.63 -10.82 -17.70
CA VAL A 70 -3.46 -11.61 -16.76
C VAL A 70 -2.90 -11.59 -15.35
N PHE A 71 -1.60 -11.31 -15.20
CA PHE A 71 -0.95 -11.20 -13.90
C PHE A 71 -0.26 -9.85 -13.79
N ASP A 72 -0.32 -9.25 -12.62
CA ASP A 72 0.45 -8.07 -12.29
C ASP A 72 1.96 -8.39 -12.24
N ARG A 73 2.76 -7.33 -12.16
CA ARG A 73 4.20 -7.43 -12.19
C ARG A 73 4.76 -8.27 -11.03
N ASP A 74 4.28 -8.04 -9.81
CA ASP A 74 4.82 -8.69 -8.61
C ASP A 74 4.49 -10.18 -8.62
N THR A 75 3.27 -10.54 -9.01
CA THR A 75 2.87 -11.93 -9.24
C THR A 75 3.76 -12.60 -10.28
N ILE A 76 4.03 -11.95 -11.42
CA ILE A 76 4.92 -12.52 -12.45
C ILE A 76 6.34 -12.73 -11.91
N GLU A 77 6.86 -11.77 -11.14
CA GLU A 77 8.19 -11.87 -10.53
C GLU A 77 8.27 -13.05 -9.56
N ALA A 78 7.29 -13.21 -8.66
CA ALA A 78 7.19 -14.32 -7.72
C ALA A 78 7.10 -15.68 -8.45
N LEU A 79 6.16 -15.82 -9.41
CA LEU A 79 5.97 -17.05 -10.16
C LEU A 79 7.22 -17.45 -10.96
N ALA A 80 7.89 -16.47 -11.58
CA ALA A 80 9.10 -16.71 -12.38
C ALA A 80 10.29 -17.12 -11.50
N PHE A 81 10.45 -16.47 -10.34
CA PHE A 81 11.48 -16.79 -9.36
C PHE A 81 11.30 -18.20 -8.82
N GLU A 82 10.10 -18.54 -8.36
CA GLU A 82 9.82 -19.85 -7.77
C GLU A 82 9.96 -20.99 -8.77
N ALA A 83 9.39 -20.84 -9.96
CA ALA A 83 9.57 -21.81 -11.04
C ALA A 83 11.06 -22.00 -11.37
N PHE A 84 11.85 -20.92 -11.34
CA PHE A 84 13.29 -20.99 -11.58
C PHE A 84 14.01 -21.80 -10.50
N ILE A 85 13.77 -21.51 -9.22
CA ILE A 85 14.53 -22.12 -8.10
C ILE A 85 14.05 -23.53 -7.73
N PHE A 86 12.75 -23.82 -7.88
CA PHE A 86 12.15 -25.07 -7.41
C PHE A 86 11.96 -26.09 -8.52
N HIS A 87 11.78 -25.67 -9.77
CA HIS A 87 11.52 -26.57 -10.90
C HIS A 87 12.66 -26.60 -11.92
N ASP A 88 13.10 -25.44 -12.42
CA ASP A 88 14.08 -25.38 -13.52
C ASP A 88 15.53 -25.59 -13.05
N ARG A 89 15.89 -25.03 -11.89
CA ARG A 89 17.22 -25.12 -11.25
C ARG A 89 17.11 -25.60 -9.81
N PRO A 90 16.51 -26.80 -9.58
CA PRO A 90 16.31 -27.36 -8.24
C PRO A 90 17.64 -27.62 -7.53
N ASP A 91 18.76 -27.68 -8.27
CA ASP A 91 20.10 -27.78 -7.71
C ASP A 91 20.45 -26.57 -6.83
N ILE A 92 20.00 -25.36 -7.16
CA ILE A 92 20.25 -24.15 -6.36
C ILE A 92 19.61 -24.30 -4.98
N TRP A 93 18.32 -24.62 -4.97
CA TRP A 93 17.55 -24.81 -3.75
C TRP A 93 18.08 -25.97 -2.89
N ARG A 94 18.31 -27.15 -3.50
CA ARG A 94 18.85 -28.33 -2.78
C ARG A 94 20.23 -28.05 -2.19
N ASN A 95 21.09 -27.34 -2.91
CA ASN A 95 22.41 -26.96 -2.39
C ASN A 95 22.28 -25.99 -1.21
N TYR A 96 21.32 -25.07 -1.24
CA TYR A 96 21.04 -24.17 -0.12
C TYR A 96 20.53 -24.92 1.11
N ILE A 97 19.53 -25.78 0.93
CA ILE A 97 18.96 -26.60 2.02
C ILE A 97 20.04 -27.49 2.65
N ALA A 98 20.85 -28.16 1.85
CA ALA A 98 21.96 -28.99 2.33
C ALA A 98 23.00 -28.18 3.14
N ARG A 99 23.19 -26.87 2.84
CA ARG A 99 24.03 -25.98 3.65
C ARG A 99 23.33 -25.63 4.98
N LYS A 100 22.05 -25.23 4.94
CA LYS A 100 21.28 -24.86 6.15
C LYS A 100 21.15 -26.03 7.12
N MET A 101 20.95 -27.25 6.62
CA MET A 101 20.89 -28.46 7.44
C MET A 101 22.19 -28.74 8.21
N LYS A 102 23.37 -28.37 7.67
CA LYS A 102 24.65 -28.54 8.39
C LYS A 102 24.80 -27.63 9.60
N SER A 103 24.17 -26.45 9.57
CA SER A 103 24.20 -25.48 10.67
C SER A 103 23.07 -25.62 11.68
N GLN A 104 21.98 -26.31 11.31
CA GLN A 104 20.79 -26.45 12.14
C GLN A 104 20.96 -27.52 13.22
N LYS A 105 20.61 -27.17 14.46
CA LYS A 105 20.75 -28.02 15.66
C LYS A 105 19.45 -28.71 16.08
N ARG A 106 18.30 -28.18 15.65
CA ARG A 106 16.98 -28.65 16.07
C ARG A 106 16.47 -29.74 15.14
N GLN A 107 16.28 -30.95 15.68
CA GLN A 107 15.84 -32.12 14.89
C GLN A 107 14.52 -31.87 14.14
N ARG A 108 13.52 -31.26 14.78
CA ARG A 108 12.23 -30.96 14.13
C ARG A 108 12.37 -30.09 12.89
N ILE A 109 13.34 -29.18 12.86
CA ILE A 109 13.60 -28.34 11.68
C ILE A 109 14.37 -29.14 10.64
N LEU A 110 15.33 -29.97 11.04
CA LEU A 110 16.01 -30.88 10.12
C LEU A 110 15.03 -31.81 9.39
N ASP A 111 14.03 -32.32 10.11
CA ASP A 111 12.98 -33.17 9.55
C ASP A 111 12.16 -32.43 8.48
N VAL A 112 11.82 -31.15 8.72
CA VAL A 112 11.11 -30.30 7.74
C VAL A 112 12.01 -29.91 6.57
N LEU A 113 13.27 -29.52 6.82
CA LEU A 113 14.22 -29.14 5.76
C LEU A 113 14.50 -30.32 4.81
N ALA A 114 14.54 -31.55 5.32
CA ALA A 114 14.66 -32.74 4.48
C ALA A 114 13.46 -32.90 3.52
N LEU A 115 12.26 -32.54 3.97
CA LEU A 115 11.04 -32.56 3.14
C LEU A 115 11.03 -31.43 2.10
N TRP A 116 11.74 -30.32 2.36
CA TRP A 116 11.85 -29.19 1.44
C TRP A 116 12.80 -29.45 0.27
N GLU A 117 13.57 -30.54 0.24
CA GLU A 117 14.44 -30.88 -0.89
C GLU A 117 13.67 -31.23 -2.19
N GLU A 118 12.37 -31.52 -2.05
CA GLU A 118 11.47 -31.89 -3.15
C GLU A 118 10.19 -31.02 -3.18
N PRO A 119 10.30 -29.73 -3.55
CA PRO A 119 9.14 -28.93 -3.91
C PRO A 119 8.46 -29.50 -5.17
N PHE A 120 7.14 -29.31 -5.27
CA PHE A 120 6.36 -29.81 -6.41
C PHE A 120 5.20 -28.89 -6.74
N TYR A 121 4.74 -28.95 -8.00
CA TYR A 121 3.52 -28.26 -8.41
C TYR A 121 2.29 -28.98 -7.89
N LEU A 122 1.35 -28.23 -7.35
CA LEU A 122 0.04 -28.69 -6.91
C LEU A 122 -1.05 -27.98 -7.70
N ILE A 123 -2.06 -28.74 -8.14
CA ILE A 123 -3.36 -28.18 -8.50
C ILE A 123 -4.44 -28.91 -7.70
N ALA A 124 -5.14 -28.18 -6.84
CA ALA A 124 -6.03 -28.78 -5.86
C ALA A 124 -7.34 -28.01 -5.69
N GLU A 125 -8.41 -28.73 -5.39
CA GLU A 125 -9.72 -28.15 -5.03
C GLU A 125 -9.78 -27.97 -3.51
N VAL A 126 -10.12 -26.78 -3.05
CA VAL A 126 -10.38 -26.48 -1.65
C VAL A 126 -11.71 -27.13 -1.25
N GLN A 127 -11.67 -28.18 -0.43
CA GLN A 127 -12.87 -28.88 0.04
C GLN A 127 -13.53 -28.13 1.21
N GLU A 128 -12.70 -27.68 2.16
CA GLU A 128 -13.15 -27.10 3.42
C GLU A 128 -12.10 -26.14 3.99
N VAL A 129 -12.55 -25.14 4.75
CA VAL A 129 -11.70 -24.16 5.44
C VAL A 129 -12.07 -24.15 6.92
N GLU A 130 -11.16 -24.57 7.79
CA GLU A 130 -11.37 -24.58 9.24
C GLU A 130 -10.20 -23.89 9.96
N ASN A 131 -10.48 -22.86 10.76
CA ASN A 131 -9.48 -22.19 11.60
C ASN A 131 -8.21 -21.74 10.84
N GLY A 132 -8.35 -21.27 9.60
CA GLY A 132 -7.24 -20.85 8.75
C GLY A 132 -6.43 -22.01 8.15
N ILE A 133 -6.95 -23.24 8.17
CA ILE A 133 -6.39 -24.41 7.48
C ILE A 133 -7.32 -24.83 6.37
N LEU A 134 -6.76 -25.02 5.17
CA LEU A 134 -7.42 -25.58 4.01
C LEU A 134 -7.30 -27.10 4.04
N GLN A 135 -8.43 -27.80 3.84
CA GLN A 135 -8.42 -29.18 3.36
C GLN A 135 -8.52 -29.13 1.84
N ILE A 136 -7.50 -29.63 1.15
CA ILE A 136 -7.39 -29.55 -0.31
C ILE A 136 -7.26 -30.94 -0.90
N ARG A 137 -7.91 -31.17 -2.06
CA ARG A 137 -7.81 -32.42 -2.81
C ARG A 137 -6.99 -32.18 -4.07
N ASP A 138 -5.83 -32.82 -4.15
CA ASP A 138 -4.98 -32.79 -5.34
C ASP A 138 -5.70 -33.45 -6.53
N LYS A 139 -5.80 -32.73 -7.64
CA LYS A 139 -6.45 -33.22 -8.87
C LYS A 139 -5.64 -34.31 -9.58
N VAL A 140 -4.32 -34.30 -9.45
CA VAL A 140 -3.40 -35.18 -10.17
C VAL A 140 -3.29 -36.52 -9.46
N THR A 141 -3.09 -36.50 -8.14
CA THR A 141 -2.89 -37.70 -7.32
C THR A 141 -4.21 -38.22 -6.71
N GLY A 142 -5.16 -37.33 -6.42
CA GLY A 142 -6.36 -37.63 -5.65
C GLY A 142 -6.18 -37.55 -4.14
N ASP A 143 -4.97 -37.24 -3.66
CA ASP A 143 -4.64 -37.19 -2.24
C ASP A 143 -5.28 -35.96 -1.57
N ILE A 144 -5.56 -36.10 -0.28
CA ILE A 144 -6.09 -35.01 0.55
C ILE A 144 -4.97 -34.50 1.44
N HIS A 145 -4.73 -33.21 1.36
CA HIS A 145 -3.70 -32.51 2.13
C HIS A 145 -4.31 -31.42 3.00
N GLN A 146 -3.56 -31.03 4.03
CA GLN A 146 -3.82 -29.83 4.81
C GLN A 146 -2.80 -28.76 4.44
N MET A 147 -3.21 -27.49 4.45
CA MET A 147 -2.33 -26.35 4.16
C MET A 147 -2.78 -25.11 4.93
N LYS A 148 -1.87 -24.23 5.36
CA LYS A 148 -2.27 -22.93 5.92
C LYS A 148 -2.94 -22.08 4.83
N ASN A 149 -4.06 -21.44 5.16
CA ASN A 149 -4.77 -20.57 4.23
C ASN A 149 -4.10 -19.19 4.17
N ILE A 150 -3.05 -19.06 3.37
CA ILE A 150 -2.28 -17.82 3.23
C ILE A 150 -2.82 -16.87 2.14
N ILE A 151 -3.62 -17.40 1.21
CA ILE A 151 -4.18 -16.67 0.05
C ILE A 151 -5.69 -16.44 0.17
N ASP A 152 -6.25 -16.58 1.38
CA ASP A 152 -7.67 -16.40 1.71
C ASP A 152 -8.64 -17.18 0.79
N SER A 153 -8.27 -18.40 0.38
CA SER A 153 -9.11 -19.23 -0.49
C SER A 153 -10.34 -19.77 0.22
N LYS A 154 -11.41 -20.00 -0.54
CA LYS A 154 -12.71 -20.49 -0.07
C LYS A 154 -13.01 -21.90 -0.57
N ALA A 155 -13.89 -22.60 0.14
CA ALA A 155 -14.37 -23.91 -0.30
C ALA A 155 -14.98 -23.85 -1.71
N GLY A 156 -14.59 -24.79 -2.56
CA GLY A 156 -14.94 -24.87 -3.98
C GLY A 156 -13.94 -24.21 -4.92
N GLU A 157 -13.04 -23.34 -4.43
CA GLU A 157 -12.01 -22.73 -5.26
C GLU A 157 -10.90 -23.73 -5.62
N TRP A 158 -10.25 -23.48 -6.77
CA TRP A 158 -9.07 -24.21 -7.17
C TRP A 158 -7.84 -23.39 -6.80
N ILE A 159 -6.77 -24.06 -6.41
CA ILE A 159 -5.47 -23.44 -6.17
C ILE A 159 -4.41 -24.09 -7.04
N PHE A 160 -3.46 -23.30 -7.50
CA PHE A 160 -2.34 -23.78 -8.30
C PHE A 160 -1.05 -23.05 -7.94
N GLY A 161 0.04 -23.80 -7.83
CA GLY A 161 1.36 -23.23 -7.53
C GLY A 161 2.32 -24.29 -7.02
N ILE A 162 3.45 -23.85 -6.48
CA ILE A 162 4.46 -24.74 -5.90
C ILE A 162 4.24 -24.87 -4.40
N VAL A 163 4.35 -26.10 -3.91
CA VAL A 163 4.23 -26.44 -2.49
C VAL A 163 5.35 -27.38 -2.06
N MET A 164 5.59 -27.45 -0.76
CA MET A 164 6.57 -28.33 -0.13
C MET A 164 5.89 -29.13 0.98
N HIS A 165 6.36 -30.36 1.20
CA HIS A 165 5.96 -31.13 2.37
C HIS A 165 6.51 -30.48 3.64
N SER A 166 5.71 -30.46 4.71
CA SER A 166 6.10 -29.89 6.00
C SER A 166 5.43 -30.65 7.15
N LEU A 167 5.73 -30.23 8.39
CA LEU A 167 5.18 -30.79 9.60
C LEU A 167 4.71 -29.68 10.54
N ARG A 168 3.47 -29.78 11.03
CA ARG A 168 2.95 -28.93 12.10
C ARG A 168 2.51 -29.81 13.26
N ASP A 169 3.08 -29.59 14.45
CA ASP A 169 2.86 -30.46 15.62
C ASP A 169 3.13 -31.96 15.34
N GLY A 170 4.03 -32.23 14.38
CA GLY A 170 4.37 -33.58 13.93
C GLY A 170 3.34 -34.22 12.97
N GLN A 171 2.32 -33.49 12.55
CA GLN A 171 1.36 -33.92 11.54
C GLN A 171 1.77 -33.42 10.14
N PRO A 172 1.61 -34.22 9.08
CA PRO A 172 1.86 -33.80 7.71
C PRO A 172 0.98 -32.62 7.30
N ILE A 173 1.60 -31.59 6.75
CA ILE A 173 0.95 -30.43 6.16
C ILE A 173 1.74 -30.01 4.92
N LEU A 174 1.12 -29.27 4.00
CA LEU A 174 1.82 -28.60 2.92
C LEU A 174 2.18 -27.17 3.32
N GLN A 175 3.39 -26.76 2.96
CA GLN A 175 3.88 -25.40 3.02
C GLN A 175 3.81 -24.82 1.60
N PRO A 176 2.94 -23.83 1.33
CA PRO A 176 2.93 -23.16 0.05
C PRO A 176 4.16 -22.27 -0.11
N ALA A 177 4.60 -22.14 -1.36
CA ALA A 177 5.44 -21.04 -1.78
C ALA A 177 4.57 -19.77 -1.97
N GLU A 178 5.20 -18.62 -2.14
CA GLU A 178 4.54 -17.31 -2.30
C GLU A 178 3.74 -17.21 -3.59
N GLY A 179 4.21 -17.84 -4.67
CA GLY A 179 3.58 -17.89 -5.99
C GLY A 179 2.38 -18.83 -6.09
N LEU A 180 1.66 -19.07 -5.00
CA LEU A 180 0.41 -19.81 -4.99
C LEU A 180 -0.74 -18.88 -5.43
N ILE A 181 -1.51 -19.31 -6.44
CA ILE A 181 -2.62 -18.52 -6.99
C ILE A 181 -3.96 -19.26 -6.89
N THR A 182 -5.04 -18.51 -6.85
CA THR A 182 -6.40 -19.04 -6.98
C THR A 182 -6.82 -19.11 -8.44
N ILE A 183 -7.50 -20.20 -8.81
CA ILE A 183 -8.15 -20.39 -10.09
C ILE A 183 -9.67 -20.36 -9.83
N PRO A 184 -10.41 -19.41 -10.44
CA PRO A 184 -11.85 -19.34 -10.26
C PRO A 184 -12.56 -20.62 -10.72
N VAL A 185 -13.61 -21.02 -9.99
CA VAL A 185 -14.37 -22.28 -10.19
C VAL A 185 -14.86 -22.48 -11.63
N PHE A 186 -15.17 -21.40 -12.34
CA PHE A 186 -15.66 -21.44 -13.71
C PHE A 186 -14.58 -21.79 -14.75
N GLN A 187 -13.29 -21.74 -14.41
CA GLN A 187 -12.18 -22.07 -15.32
C GLN A 187 -11.82 -23.57 -15.29
N GLN A 188 -12.83 -24.45 -15.23
CA GLN A 188 -12.63 -25.89 -15.16
C GLN A 188 -11.76 -26.43 -16.32
N SER A 189 -11.86 -25.82 -17.52
CA SER A 189 -11.03 -26.23 -18.68
C SER A 189 -9.54 -25.99 -18.45
N VAL A 190 -9.17 -24.96 -17.70
CA VAL A 190 -7.78 -24.65 -17.34
C VAL A 190 -7.28 -25.66 -16.32
N VAL A 191 -8.10 -25.97 -15.31
CA VAL A 191 -7.79 -27.00 -14.31
C VAL A 191 -7.49 -28.34 -14.96
N GLU A 192 -8.33 -28.79 -15.90
CA GLU A 192 -8.10 -30.08 -16.58
C GLU A 192 -6.82 -30.05 -17.43
N LYS A 193 -6.53 -28.95 -18.15
CA LYS A 193 -5.30 -28.81 -18.95
C LYS A 193 -4.05 -28.79 -18.07
N LEU A 194 -4.08 -28.06 -16.95
CA LEU A 194 -2.99 -28.01 -15.97
C LEU A 194 -2.75 -29.39 -15.36
N ALA A 195 -3.79 -30.06 -14.88
CA ALA A 195 -3.66 -31.40 -14.29
C ALA A 195 -3.10 -32.42 -15.29
N ALA A 196 -3.54 -32.38 -16.55
CA ALA A 196 -2.99 -33.21 -17.62
C ALA A 196 -1.49 -32.93 -17.84
N ARG A 197 -1.09 -31.65 -17.87
CA ARG A 197 0.29 -31.23 -18.09
C ARG A 197 1.21 -31.63 -16.94
N LEU A 198 0.75 -31.49 -15.70
CA LEU A 198 1.48 -31.95 -14.52
C LEU A 198 1.70 -33.46 -14.54
N LYS A 199 0.70 -34.23 -14.99
CA LYS A 199 0.79 -35.69 -15.11
C LYS A 199 1.79 -36.15 -16.19
N GLU A 200 1.91 -35.40 -17.28
CA GLU A 200 2.87 -35.67 -18.37
C GLU A 200 4.32 -35.27 -18.03
N GLY A 201 4.48 -34.37 -17.05
CA GLY A 201 5.77 -33.78 -16.68
C GLY A 201 5.99 -32.41 -17.33
N VAL A 202 6.60 -31.51 -16.57
CA VAL A 202 6.78 -30.09 -16.94
C VAL A 202 8.18 -29.87 -17.47
N SER A 203 8.29 -29.45 -18.74
CA SER A 203 9.57 -29.15 -19.39
C SER A 203 9.88 -27.66 -19.45
N ASP A 204 8.89 -26.83 -19.77
CA ASP A 204 8.93 -25.38 -19.63
C ASP A 204 7.85 -24.97 -18.61
N SER A 205 8.30 -24.41 -17.49
CA SER A 205 7.41 -23.96 -16.42
C SER A 205 6.53 -22.77 -16.84
N LEU A 206 6.92 -21.97 -17.85
CA LEU A 206 6.10 -20.86 -18.36
C LEU A 206 4.81 -21.35 -19.02
N ASP A 207 4.84 -22.54 -19.63
CA ASP A 207 3.68 -23.09 -20.32
C ASP A 207 2.52 -23.38 -19.37
N LEU A 208 2.79 -23.69 -18.10
CA LEU A 208 1.74 -23.85 -17.09
C LEU A 208 0.98 -22.54 -16.90
N TYR A 209 1.70 -21.43 -16.75
CA TYR A 209 1.09 -20.12 -16.50
C TYR A 209 0.45 -19.51 -17.76
N ARG A 210 0.93 -19.85 -18.96
CA ARG A 210 0.27 -19.49 -20.22
C ARG A 210 -1.13 -20.09 -20.36
N LEU A 211 -1.38 -21.27 -19.77
CA LEU A 211 -2.72 -21.88 -19.79
C LEU A 211 -3.74 -21.06 -19.01
N LEU A 212 -3.30 -20.39 -17.95
CA LEU A 212 -4.11 -19.44 -17.19
C LEU A 212 -4.36 -18.17 -18.01
N ALA A 213 -3.31 -17.67 -18.69
CA ALA A 213 -3.42 -16.49 -19.55
C ALA A 213 -4.33 -16.71 -20.78
N THR A 214 -4.34 -17.92 -21.35
CA THR A 214 -5.15 -18.27 -22.53
C THR A 214 -6.53 -18.84 -22.19
N GLY A 215 -6.69 -19.44 -21.00
CA GLY A 215 -7.95 -19.96 -20.49
C GLY A 215 -8.98 -18.88 -20.14
N ALA A 216 -8.51 -17.67 -19.83
CA ALA A 216 -9.33 -16.48 -19.70
C ALA A 216 -10.08 -16.10 -20.99
N ALA A 217 -9.73 -16.68 -22.15
CA ALA A 217 -10.35 -16.35 -23.44
C ALA A 217 -11.54 -17.26 -23.86
N ASP A 218 -11.86 -18.32 -23.11
CA ASP A 218 -12.91 -19.31 -23.48
C ASP A 218 -13.92 -19.52 -22.33
N LEU A 219 -14.68 -18.46 -22.01
CA LEU A 219 -15.40 -18.28 -20.75
C LEU A 219 -16.85 -18.84 -20.70
N GLY A 220 -17.30 -19.57 -21.73
CA GLY A 220 -18.59 -20.27 -21.77
C GLY A 220 -19.82 -19.38 -21.54
N LEU A 221 -19.73 -18.08 -21.84
CA LEU A 221 -20.83 -17.12 -21.74
C LEU A 221 -21.88 -17.40 -22.82
N SER A 222 -23.14 -17.07 -22.55
CA SER A 222 -24.15 -17.02 -23.61
C SER A 222 -23.91 -15.80 -24.50
N ALA A 223 -24.37 -15.81 -25.75
CA ALA A 223 -24.23 -14.67 -26.66
C ALA A 223 -24.71 -13.34 -26.05
N PHE A 224 -25.75 -13.37 -25.20
CA PHE A 224 -26.20 -12.19 -24.47
C PHE A 224 -25.17 -11.69 -23.44
N GLN A 225 -24.55 -12.61 -22.69
CA GLN A 225 -23.56 -12.25 -21.68
C GLN A 225 -22.23 -11.80 -22.31
N GLU A 226 -21.86 -12.38 -23.46
CA GLU A 226 -20.71 -11.93 -24.26
C GLU A 226 -20.92 -10.48 -24.70
N GLU A 227 -22.11 -10.14 -25.21
CA GLU A 227 -22.45 -8.78 -25.61
C GLU A 227 -22.42 -7.80 -24.43
N VAL A 228 -22.82 -8.21 -23.22
CA VAL A 228 -22.66 -7.37 -22.01
C VAL A 228 -21.18 -7.15 -21.68
N MET A 229 -20.35 -8.20 -21.75
CA MET A 229 -18.91 -8.09 -21.48
C MET A 229 -18.20 -7.20 -22.51
N GLU A 230 -18.55 -7.31 -23.79
CA GLU A 230 -18.00 -6.43 -24.84
C GLU A 230 -18.34 -4.96 -24.57
N LEU A 231 -19.56 -4.66 -24.12
CA LEU A 231 -19.96 -3.30 -23.78
C LEU A 231 -19.23 -2.76 -22.54
N VAL A 232 -19.01 -3.60 -21.51
CA VAL A 232 -18.24 -3.22 -20.32
C VAL A 232 -16.78 -2.98 -20.69
N SER A 233 -16.16 -3.89 -21.42
CA SER A 233 -14.75 -3.80 -21.82
C SER A 233 -14.53 -2.61 -22.76
N GLY A 234 -15.41 -2.43 -23.75
CA GLY A 234 -15.34 -1.29 -24.66
C GLY A 234 -15.48 0.04 -23.94
N PHE A 235 -16.36 0.13 -22.93
CA PHE A 235 -16.47 1.32 -22.09
C PHE A 235 -15.20 1.57 -21.25
N ILE A 236 -14.63 0.53 -20.65
CA ILE A 236 -13.38 0.59 -19.89
C ILE A 236 -12.25 1.12 -20.78
N ASP A 237 -12.11 0.59 -21.99
CA ASP A 237 -11.11 0.99 -22.98
C ASP A 237 -11.30 2.45 -23.43
N ASP A 238 -12.53 2.83 -23.81
CA ASP A 238 -12.85 4.16 -24.32
C ASP A 238 -12.63 5.25 -23.26
N TYR A 239 -12.85 4.94 -21.99
CA TYR A 239 -12.70 5.87 -20.87
C TYR A 239 -11.37 5.72 -20.12
N GLY A 240 -10.50 4.80 -20.57
CA GLY A 240 -9.17 4.58 -20.00
C GLY A 240 -9.20 4.14 -18.53
N VAL A 241 -10.25 3.39 -18.15
CA VAL A 241 -10.37 2.82 -16.80
C VAL A 241 -9.37 1.66 -16.70
N LYS A 242 -8.46 1.68 -15.73
CA LYS A 242 -7.39 0.68 -15.59
C LYS A 242 -7.57 -0.18 -14.36
N ASN A 243 -8.73 -0.81 -14.23
CA ASN A 243 -9.03 -1.68 -13.11
C ASN A 243 -9.66 -2.99 -13.59
N GLU A 244 -8.84 -4.05 -13.60
CA GLU A 244 -9.22 -5.38 -14.08
C GLU A 244 -10.28 -6.06 -13.20
N ALA A 245 -10.50 -5.57 -11.97
CA ALA A 245 -11.53 -6.11 -11.09
C ALA A 245 -12.95 -5.83 -11.60
N ILE A 246 -13.14 -4.81 -12.45
CA ILE A 246 -14.45 -4.48 -13.04
C ILE A 246 -14.92 -5.61 -13.95
N GLU A 247 -14.05 -6.11 -14.82
CA GLU A 247 -14.35 -7.23 -15.71
C GLU A 247 -14.56 -8.52 -14.93
N GLY A 248 -13.79 -8.73 -13.85
CA GLY A 248 -13.99 -9.84 -12.93
C GLY A 248 -15.37 -9.83 -12.26
N ILE A 249 -15.79 -8.67 -11.73
CA ILE A 249 -17.12 -8.50 -11.10
C ILE A 249 -18.23 -8.67 -12.14
N ALA A 250 -18.07 -8.06 -13.32
CA ALA A 250 -19.02 -8.19 -14.43
C ALA A 250 -19.23 -9.66 -14.79
N PHE A 251 -18.13 -10.38 -14.94
CA PHE A 251 -18.13 -11.79 -15.28
C PHE A 251 -18.84 -12.65 -14.22
N SER A 252 -18.45 -12.54 -12.95
CA SER A 252 -19.04 -13.30 -11.85
C SER A 252 -20.52 -13.00 -11.67
N PHE A 253 -20.91 -11.71 -11.74
CA PHE A 253 -22.31 -11.31 -11.67
C PHE A 253 -23.15 -11.95 -12.79
N LEU A 254 -22.68 -11.89 -14.04
CA LEU A 254 -23.41 -12.43 -15.18
C LEU A 254 -23.60 -13.95 -15.12
N LYS A 255 -22.65 -14.67 -14.53
CA LYS A 255 -22.72 -16.13 -14.38
C LYS A 255 -23.66 -16.57 -13.27
N GLU A 256 -23.60 -15.88 -12.13
CA GLU A 256 -24.20 -16.36 -10.89
C GLU A 256 -25.58 -15.76 -10.64
N VAL A 257 -25.82 -14.54 -11.16
CA VAL A 257 -27.11 -13.86 -11.02
C VAL A 257 -27.94 -14.08 -12.28
N PRO A 258 -29.13 -14.68 -12.20
CA PRO A 258 -30.00 -14.85 -13.36
C PRO A 258 -30.57 -13.50 -13.81
N VAL A 259 -29.88 -12.85 -14.75
CA VAL A 259 -30.29 -11.55 -15.31
C VAL A 259 -31.42 -11.72 -16.33
N LYS A 260 -32.64 -11.33 -15.97
CA LYS A 260 -33.79 -11.29 -16.88
C LYS A 260 -33.87 -9.95 -17.62
N ALA A 261 -32.90 -9.71 -18.50
CA ALA A 261 -32.84 -8.53 -19.35
C ALA A 261 -33.11 -8.89 -20.83
N ARG A 262 -33.73 -7.96 -21.58
CA ARG A 262 -33.91 -8.09 -23.04
C ARG A 262 -32.80 -7.41 -23.85
N LYS A 263 -32.03 -6.55 -23.18
CA LYS A 263 -31.10 -5.59 -23.78
C LYS A 263 -29.84 -5.57 -22.91
N PRO A 264 -28.64 -5.84 -23.49
CA PRO A 264 -27.40 -5.94 -22.74
C PRO A 264 -26.95 -4.59 -22.16
N GLU A 265 -27.29 -3.49 -22.82
CA GLU A 265 -26.79 -2.16 -22.51
C GLU A 265 -27.20 -1.67 -21.12
N GLY A 266 -28.42 -2.00 -20.69
CA GLY A 266 -28.89 -1.67 -19.35
C GLY A 266 -28.11 -2.42 -18.25
N VAL A 267 -27.69 -3.66 -18.54
CA VAL A 267 -26.94 -4.50 -17.60
C VAL A 267 -25.50 -4.01 -17.51
N ALA A 268 -24.86 -3.76 -18.65
CA ALA A 268 -23.51 -3.17 -18.73
C ALA A 268 -23.43 -1.84 -17.98
N ALA A 269 -24.40 -0.95 -18.21
CA ALA A 269 -24.47 0.34 -17.52
C ALA A 269 -24.61 0.21 -15.99
N GLY A 270 -25.40 -0.77 -15.53
CA GLY A 270 -25.54 -1.06 -14.11
C GLY A 270 -24.25 -1.58 -13.47
N ILE A 271 -23.53 -2.47 -14.16
CA ILE A 271 -22.22 -2.98 -13.74
C ILE A 271 -21.21 -1.84 -13.61
N LEU A 272 -21.09 -1.00 -14.64
CA LEU A 272 -20.16 0.14 -14.65
C LEU A 272 -20.50 1.17 -13.57
N GLN A 273 -21.79 1.46 -13.34
CA GLN A 273 -22.18 2.34 -12.24
C GLN A 273 -21.85 1.73 -10.88
N ALA A 274 -22.11 0.44 -10.67
CA ALA A 274 -21.77 -0.22 -9.41
C ALA A 274 -20.25 -0.20 -9.18
N ALA A 275 -19.45 -0.48 -10.21
CA ALA A 275 -18.00 -0.36 -10.15
C ALA A 275 -17.54 1.06 -9.79
N SER A 276 -18.14 2.09 -10.40
CA SER A 276 -17.91 3.49 -10.03
C SER A 276 -18.27 3.78 -8.57
N ASP A 277 -19.38 3.25 -8.07
CA ASP A 277 -19.83 3.46 -6.69
C ASP A 277 -18.93 2.78 -5.65
N PHE A 278 -18.34 1.64 -6.02
CA PHE A 278 -17.32 0.94 -5.22
C PHE A 278 -15.91 1.53 -5.41
N GLY A 279 -15.75 2.60 -6.19
CA GLY A 279 -14.48 3.30 -6.38
C GLY A 279 -13.51 2.60 -7.33
N LEU A 280 -13.95 1.59 -8.09
CA LEU A 280 -13.09 0.83 -9.01
C LEU A 280 -12.69 1.60 -10.25
N PHE A 281 -13.26 2.78 -10.48
CA PHE A 281 -12.83 3.65 -11.57
C PHE A 281 -11.58 4.48 -11.21
N GLU A 282 -11.13 4.41 -9.95
CA GLU A 282 -9.93 5.04 -9.40
C GLU A 282 -9.80 6.53 -9.78
N GLU A 283 -9.14 6.82 -10.91
CA GLU A 283 -8.82 8.17 -11.41
C GLU A 283 -9.85 8.78 -12.38
N VAL A 284 -10.87 8.00 -12.80
CA VAL A 284 -11.85 8.36 -13.84
C VAL A 284 -13.25 8.52 -13.21
N TYR A 285 -13.67 9.76 -12.96
CA TYR A 285 -15.06 10.00 -12.54
C TYR A 285 -15.99 10.09 -13.76
N VAL A 286 -16.90 9.13 -13.90
CA VAL A 286 -17.97 9.17 -14.91
C VAL A 286 -19.33 9.32 -14.23
N PRO A 287 -20.07 10.42 -14.46
CA PRO A 287 -21.43 10.56 -13.95
C PRO A 287 -22.37 9.48 -14.51
N GLN A 288 -23.34 9.03 -13.71
CA GLN A 288 -24.35 8.04 -14.14
C GLN A 288 -25.12 8.43 -15.41
N GLN A 289 -25.29 9.74 -15.66
CA GLN A 289 -25.91 10.24 -16.88
C GLN A 289 -25.08 9.92 -18.13
N ILE A 290 -23.75 10.03 -18.04
CA ILE A 290 -22.84 9.75 -19.14
C ILE A 290 -22.80 8.24 -19.43
N ILE A 291 -22.71 7.41 -18.38
CA ILE A 291 -22.76 5.94 -18.54
C ILE A 291 -24.06 5.51 -19.23
N ALA A 292 -25.20 6.10 -18.84
CA ALA A 292 -26.49 5.78 -19.44
C ALA A 292 -26.60 6.25 -20.90
N GLU A 293 -26.11 7.45 -21.22
CA GLU A 293 -26.12 8.02 -22.56
C GLU A 293 -25.22 7.25 -23.52
N GLU A 294 -24.00 6.92 -23.12
CA GLU A 294 -23.01 6.23 -23.96
C GLU A 294 -23.49 4.84 -24.37
N LEU A 295 -24.09 4.11 -23.41
CA LEU A 295 -24.63 2.79 -23.66
C LEU A 295 -26.06 2.82 -24.22
N GLY A 296 -26.65 4.00 -24.49
CA GLY A 296 -27.98 4.09 -25.09
C GLY A 296 -29.12 3.54 -24.21
N THR A 297 -28.98 3.65 -22.89
CA THR A 297 -29.98 3.23 -21.90
C THR A 297 -30.51 4.41 -21.08
N THR A 298 -31.35 4.17 -20.07
CA THR A 298 -31.87 5.21 -19.17
C THR A 298 -31.26 5.07 -17.78
N VAL A 299 -31.14 6.19 -17.05
CA VAL A 299 -30.68 6.19 -15.66
C VAL A 299 -31.53 5.25 -14.79
N GLY A 300 -32.85 5.17 -15.02
CA GLY A 300 -33.72 4.26 -14.27
C GLY A 300 -33.42 2.77 -14.51
N THR A 301 -33.08 2.39 -15.75
CA THR A 301 -32.65 1.01 -16.06
C THR A 301 -31.27 0.72 -15.48
N LEU A 302 -30.34 1.68 -15.59
CA LEU A 302 -29.00 1.61 -15.02
C LEU A 302 -29.07 1.40 -13.50
N SER A 303 -29.83 2.23 -12.78
CA SER A 303 -29.96 2.14 -11.31
C SER A 303 -30.47 0.77 -10.86
N LYS A 304 -31.45 0.20 -11.58
CA LYS A 304 -31.98 -1.14 -11.27
C LYS A 304 -30.88 -2.21 -11.28
N TYR A 305 -30.05 -2.25 -12.33
CA TYR A 305 -28.99 -3.26 -12.42
C TYR A 305 -27.79 -2.92 -11.54
N ARG A 306 -27.51 -1.63 -11.31
CA ARG A 306 -26.54 -1.17 -10.31
C ARG A 306 -26.87 -1.68 -8.92
N ASP A 307 -28.14 -1.63 -8.52
CA ASP A 307 -28.56 -2.14 -7.21
C ASP A 307 -28.36 -3.66 -7.11
N MET A 308 -28.69 -4.40 -8.18
CA MET A 308 -28.46 -5.86 -8.23
C MET A 308 -26.97 -6.24 -8.14
N VAL A 309 -26.11 -5.51 -8.84
CA VAL A 309 -24.65 -5.72 -8.78
C VAL A 309 -24.11 -5.29 -7.40
N GLY A 310 -24.62 -4.18 -6.86
CA GLY A 310 -24.30 -3.70 -5.52
C GLY A 310 -24.61 -4.72 -4.43
N GLU A 311 -25.82 -5.28 -4.43
CA GLU A 311 -26.22 -6.37 -3.52
C GLU A 311 -25.31 -7.60 -3.68
N PHE A 312 -25.06 -8.02 -4.93
CA PHE A 312 -24.18 -9.14 -5.23
C PHE A 312 -22.75 -8.96 -4.66
N VAL A 313 -22.20 -7.74 -4.73
CA VAL A 313 -20.88 -7.40 -4.17
C VAL A 313 -20.94 -7.32 -2.64
N ILE A 314 -21.94 -6.66 -2.07
CA ILE A 314 -22.08 -6.48 -0.61
C ILE A 314 -22.28 -7.81 0.11
N GLU A 315 -23.07 -8.74 -0.44
CA GLU A 315 -23.26 -10.08 0.14
C GLU A 315 -21.94 -10.85 0.27
N ARG A 316 -20.99 -10.60 -0.63
CA ARG A 316 -19.65 -11.22 -0.63
C ARG A 316 -18.67 -10.53 0.30
N VAL A 317 -18.85 -9.24 0.59
CA VAL A 317 -18.02 -8.47 1.53
C VAL A 317 -18.52 -8.61 2.98
N GLY A 318 -19.82 -8.77 3.19
CA GLY A 318 -20.47 -8.77 4.51
C GLY A 318 -20.32 -10.04 5.37
N HIS A 319 -19.64 -11.08 4.90
CA HIS A 319 -19.39 -12.31 5.66
C HIS A 319 -18.01 -12.37 6.36
N ASN A 320 -17.24 -11.27 6.32
CA ASN A 320 -15.91 -11.16 6.96
C ASN A 320 -16.00 -10.70 8.43
N ASP A 321 -16.33 -11.61 9.35
CA ASP A 321 -16.21 -11.37 10.81
C ASP A 321 -14.77 -11.59 11.35
N SER A 322 -13.78 -11.67 10.47
CA SER A 322 -12.37 -11.80 10.83
C SER A 322 -11.48 -10.86 10.02
N VAL A 323 -11.71 -9.56 10.12
CA VAL A 323 -10.68 -8.58 9.73
C VAL A 323 -9.62 -8.56 10.84
N GLN A 324 -8.68 -9.51 10.77
CA GLN A 324 -7.32 -9.18 11.17
C GLN A 324 -6.87 -8.09 10.20
N SER A 325 -6.48 -6.94 10.77
CA SER A 325 -6.04 -5.79 9.99
C SER A 325 -5.02 -6.25 8.93
N PRO A 326 -5.23 -5.96 7.63
CA PRO A 326 -4.21 -6.22 6.64
C PRO A 326 -2.96 -5.42 7.06
N GLN A 327 -1.83 -6.11 7.18
CA GLN A 327 -0.55 -5.41 7.12
C GLN A 327 -0.53 -4.66 5.77
N PRO A 328 -0.25 -3.34 5.75
CA PRO A 328 -0.20 -2.63 4.50
C PRO A 328 1.00 -3.14 3.70
N ALA A 329 0.74 -3.83 2.60
CA ALA A 329 1.65 -3.84 1.47
C ALA A 329 2.03 -2.38 1.17
N LEU A 330 3.31 -2.11 0.88
CA LEU A 330 3.81 -0.78 0.55
C LEU A 330 3.17 -0.25 -0.74
N VAL A 331 1.97 0.31 -0.62
CA VAL A 331 1.39 1.22 -1.60
C VAL A 331 1.92 2.62 -1.25
N PRO A 332 2.52 3.38 -2.19
CA PRO A 332 2.77 4.80 -1.96
C PRO A 332 1.42 5.44 -1.61
N GLU A 333 1.27 5.87 -0.36
CA GLU A 333 0.04 6.48 0.11
C GLU A 333 -0.19 7.73 -0.75
N VAL A 334 -1.18 7.71 -1.65
CA VAL A 334 -1.53 8.89 -2.44
C VAL A 334 -1.76 10.03 -1.45
N VAL A 335 -0.90 11.04 -1.49
CA VAL A 335 -0.96 12.18 -0.57
C VAL A 335 -2.26 12.94 -0.85
N THR A 336 -3.29 12.67 -0.05
CA THR A 336 -4.61 13.33 -0.14
C THR A 336 -4.68 14.57 0.74
N GLU A 337 -3.73 14.73 1.66
CA GLU A 337 -3.61 15.86 2.60
C GLU A 337 -2.16 16.35 2.65
N MET A 338 -1.96 17.66 2.53
CA MET A 338 -0.63 18.30 2.61
C MET A 338 -0.72 19.61 3.39
N GLY A 339 0.34 19.99 4.11
CA GLY A 339 0.32 21.22 4.90
C GLY A 339 1.35 21.22 6.03
N THR A 340 1.46 22.36 6.73
CA THR A 340 2.28 22.46 7.95
C THR A 340 1.58 21.92 9.20
N ASP A 341 0.26 21.74 9.17
CA ASP A 341 -0.50 21.17 10.28
C ASP A 341 -0.44 19.62 10.26
N PRO A 342 -0.67 18.95 11.41
CA PRO A 342 -0.83 17.51 11.46
C PRO A 342 -1.97 17.01 10.56
N ARG A 343 -1.81 15.77 10.05
CA ARG A 343 -2.89 15.05 9.37
C ARG A 343 -4.11 14.89 10.28
N LEU A 344 -5.30 14.83 9.70
CA LEU A 344 -6.56 14.73 10.46
C LEU A 344 -6.59 13.53 11.42
N THR A 345 -5.95 12.42 11.04
CA THR A 345 -5.93 11.18 11.83
C THR A 345 -4.85 11.15 12.91
N GLU A 346 -3.87 12.06 12.87
CA GLU A 346 -2.68 11.99 13.72
C GLU A 346 -3.02 12.06 15.22
N ARG A 347 -3.89 13.00 15.61
CA ARG A 347 -4.34 13.14 17.01
C ARG A 347 -4.94 11.83 17.52
N GLY A 348 -5.83 11.21 16.74
CA GLY A 348 -6.50 9.97 17.11
C GLY A 348 -5.50 8.81 17.29
N LEU A 349 -4.53 8.71 16.38
CA LEU A 349 -3.47 7.70 16.46
C LEU A 349 -2.55 7.93 17.66
N TRP A 350 -2.17 9.20 17.92
CA TRP A 350 -1.37 9.57 19.07
C TRP A 350 -2.07 9.26 20.39
N GLU A 351 -3.34 9.66 20.52
CA GLU A 351 -4.16 9.36 21.70
C GLU A 351 -4.28 7.85 21.92
N MET A 352 -4.45 7.06 20.85
CA MET A 352 -4.50 5.60 20.93
C MET A 352 -3.18 5.04 21.46
N MET A 353 -2.04 5.44 20.89
CA MET A 353 -0.71 5.00 21.33
C MET A 353 -0.44 5.34 22.79
N LYS A 354 -0.86 6.53 23.27
CA LYS A 354 -0.67 6.90 24.67
C LYS A 354 -1.56 6.12 25.63
N ARG A 355 -2.76 5.72 25.21
CA ARG A 355 -3.62 4.84 26.02
C ARG A 355 -3.01 3.45 26.14
N THR A 356 -2.51 2.88 25.04
CA THR A 356 -1.97 1.52 25.02
C THR A 356 -0.60 1.41 25.69
N ALA A 357 0.25 2.45 25.60
CA ALA A 357 1.54 2.49 26.27
C ALA A 357 1.44 2.41 27.81
N ASN A 358 0.29 2.78 28.37
CA ASN A 358 0.01 2.74 29.81
C ASN A 358 -0.78 1.48 30.24
N ALA A 359 -1.08 0.54 29.34
CA ALA A 359 -1.81 -0.68 29.67
C ALA A 359 -0.91 -1.67 30.42
N GLY A 360 -1.28 -2.04 31.65
CA GLY A 360 -0.51 -2.95 32.48
C GLY A 360 -0.77 -4.43 32.20
N SER A 361 -1.75 -4.76 31.34
CA SER A 361 -2.12 -6.14 31.00
C SER A 361 -2.87 -6.23 29.65
N GLU A 362 -2.88 -7.42 29.03
CA GLU A 362 -3.67 -7.70 27.83
C GLU A 362 -5.17 -7.45 28.00
N ALA A 363 -5.72 -7.71 29.19
CA ALA A 363 -7.12 -7.45 29.50
C ALA A 363 -7.45 -5.95 29.49
N GLU A 364 -6.52 -5.13 29.97
CA GLU A 364 -6.63 -3.67 29.94
C GLU A 364 -6.45 -3.13 28.52
N LEU A 365 -5.51 -3.69 27.75
CA LEU A 365 -5.33 -3.38 26.34
C LEU A 365 -6.61 -3.67 25.52
N ASN A 366 -7.20 -4.85 25.67
CA ASN A 366 -8.44 -5.23 25.00
C ASN A 366 -9.61 -4.32 25.39
N LYS A 367 -9.69 -3.91 26.66
CA LYS A 367 -10.69 -2.95 27.13
C LYS A 367 -10.51 -1.56 26.52
N ILE A 368 -9.26 -1.09 26.38
CA ILE A 368 -8.93 0.18 25.72
C ILE A 368 -9.33 0.15 24.24
N LEU A 369 -9.02 -0.96 23.53
CA LEU A 369 -9.35 -1.14 22.11
C LEU A 369 -10.87 -1.20 21.85
N GLN A 370 -11.66 -1.70 22.81
CA GLN A 370 -13.12 -1.72 22.76
C GLN A 370 -13.77 -0.36 23.08
N GLN A 371 -13.05 0.56 23.72
CA GLN A 371 -13.56 1.86 24.17
C GLN A 371 -13.05 3.03 23.30
N ARG A 372 -13.18 2.90 21.97
CA ARG A 372 -12.64 3.87 20.99
C ARG A 372 -13.16 5.31 21.17
N ASN A 373 -14.37 5.50 21.72
CA ASN A 373 -15.01 6.82 21.85
C ASN A 373 -14.78 7.54 23.19
N VAL A 374 -13.90 7.02 24.06
CA VAL A 374 -13.59 7.70 25.34
C VAL A 374 -12.61 8.85 25.06
N LYS A 375 -12.83 10.02 25.68
CA LYS A 375 -11.89 11.15 25.59
C LYS A 375 -10.58 10.81 26.31
N TYR A 376 -9.45 10.98 25.63
CA TYR A 376 -8.14 10.75 26.24
C TYR A 376 -7.88 11.73 27.40
N LYS A 377 -7.22 11.24 28.45
CA LYS A 377 -6.78 12.02 29.60
C LYS A 377 -5.25 11.97 29.67
N PRO A 378 -4.55 13.08 29.43
CA PRO A 378 -3.09 13.16 29.56
C PRO A 378 -2.63 12.79 30.97
N ALA A 379 -1.57 11.99 31.07
CA ALA A 379 -0.95 11.58 32.33
C ALA A 379 0.20 12.51 32.76
N THR A 380 0.79 13.25 31.82
CA THR A 380 1.92 14.16 32.07
C THR A 380 1.69 15.55 31.48
N ASP A 381 2.44 16.55 31.95
CA ASP A 381 2.41 17.90 31.38
C ASP A 381 2.86 17.90 29.90
N ALA A 382 3.80 17.02 29.52
CA ALA A 382 4.22 16.86 28.13
C ALA A 382 3.09 16.31 27.23
N GLU A 383 2.34 15.31 27.70
CA GLU A 383 1.16 14.81 26.99
C GLU A 383 0.04 15.86 26.93
N ARG A 384 -0.12 16.64 28.00
CA ARG A 384 -1.12 17.72 28.03
C ARG A 384 -0.75 18.85 27.07
N ALA A 385 0.53 19.23 27.00
CA ALA A 385 1.04 20.19 26.04
C ALA A 385 0.80 19.72 24.60
N GLN A 386 1.15 18.46 24.29
CA GLN A 386 0.93 17.90 22.95
C GLN A 386 -0.56 17.84 22.57
N LEU A 387 -1.45 17.49 23.52
CA LEU A 387 -2.88 17.50 23.27
C LEU A 387 -3.41 18.91 22.98
N LEU A 388 -2.92 19.92 23.73
CA LEU A 388 -3.23 21.32 23.47
C LEU A 388 -2.70 21.79 22.10
N CYS A 389 -1.54 21.29 21.66
CA CYS A 389 -1.05 21.55 20.30
C CYS A 389 -2.00 20.99 19.24
N TYR A 390 -2.45 19.74 19.36
CA TYR A 390 -3.45 19.19 18.44
C TYR A 390 -4.75 20.01 18.44
N GLU A 391 -5.23 20.42 19.62
CA GLU A 391 -6.40 21.30 19.72
C GLU A 391 -6.14 22.67 19.09
N ALA A 392 -4.95 23.24 19.23
CA ALA A 392 -4.56 24.49 18.58
C ALA A 392 -4.56 24.35 17.06
N PHE A 393 -3.98 23.27 16.53
CA PHE A 393 -3.95 23.01 15.08
C PHE A 393 -5.35 22.93 14.46
N GLU A 394 -6.38 22.54 15.22
CA GLU A 394 -7.80 22.51 14.80
C GLU A 394 -8.51 23.88 14.87
N LYS A 395 -7.84 24.93 15.37
CA LYS A 395 -8.39 26.27 15.55
C LYS A 395 -7.66 27.30 14.69
N ASP A 396 -8.27 28.47 14.61
CA ASP A 396 -7.76 29.65 13.93
C ASP A 396 -7.66 30.87 14.86
N GLY A 397 -6.86 31.85 14.43
CA GLY A 397 -6.77 33.16 15.06
C GLY A 397 -6.40 33.11 16.55
N LYS A 398 -7.10 33.90 17.36
CA LYS A 398 -6.79 34.09 18.79
C LYS A 398 -6.89 32.80 19.61
N GLU A 399 -7.76 31.88 19.23
CA GLU A 399 -7.94 30.64 19.99
C GLU A 399 -6.79 29.67 19.75
N ARG A 400 -6.28 29.59 18.51
CA ARG A 400 -5.05 28.87 18.18
C ARG A 400 -3.86 29.40 18.99
N GLU A 401 -3.71 30.72 19.04
CA GLU A 401 -2.66 31.38 19.81
C GLU A 401 -2.78 31.10 21.32
N ARG A 402 -3.99 31.20 21.87
CA ARG A 402 -4.24 30.92 23.29
C ARG A 402 -3.81 29.50 23.68
N LEU A 403 -4.24 28.50 22.90
CA LEU A 403 -3.92 27.09 23.15
C LEU A 403 -2.42 26.82 22.98
N ALA A 404 -1.77 27.43 21.99
CA ALA A 404 -0.32 27.33 21.81
C ALA A 404 0.45 27.90 23.01
N ARG A 405 0.02 29.05 23.55
CA ARG A 405 0.63 29.66 24.75
C ARG A 405 0.40 28.82 26.01
N GLU A 406 -0.77 28.21 26.17
CA GLU A 406 -1.02 27.27 27.28
C GLU A 406 -0.15 26.01 27.18
N ALA A 407 0.06 25.50 25.96
CA ALA A 407 0.97 24.37 25.73
C ALA A 407 2.43 24.76 26.04
N LEU A 408 2.85 25.99 25.68
CA LEU A 408 4.18 26.53 25.97
C LEU A 408 4.47 26.62 27.47
N GLU A 409 3.49 26.99 28.30
CA GLU A 409 3.65 27.03 29.76
C GLU A 409 3.91 25.64 30.36
N LEU A 410 3.36 24.58 29.76
CA LEU A 410 3.47 23.20 30.24
C LEU A 410 4.75 22.51 29.77
N ASP A 411 5.09 22.63 28.48
CA ASP A 411 6.31 22.04 27.91
C ASP A 411 6.94 22.98 26.86
N PRO A 412 7.83 23.89 27.28
CA PRO A 412 8.50 24.82 26.37
C PRO A 412 9.40 24.16 25.33
N LYS A 413 9.79 22.89 25.55
CA LYS A 413 10.67 22.14 24.65
C LYS A 413 9.89 21.34 23.62
N ASN A 414 8.58 21.21 23.75
CA ASN A 414 7.78 20.45 22.80
C ASN A 414 7.95 21.00 21.37
N GLY A 415 8.09 20.09 20.40
CA GLY A 415 8.32 20.43 19.00
C GLY A 415 7.14 21.22 18.40
N ASP A 416 5.93 20.70 18.54
CA ASP A 416 4.72 21.34 17.99
C ASP A 416 4.37 22.66 18.68
N VAL A 417 4.68 22.80 19.98
CA VAL A 417 4.60 24.09 20.67
C VAL A 417 5.45 25.12 19.93
N ASN A 418 6.70 24.79 19.64
CA ASN A 418 7.59 25.72 18.94
C ASN A 418 7.14 25.99 17.50
N LEU A 419 6.61 25.00 16.79
CA LEU A 419 6.02 25.22 15.45
C LEU A 419 4.82 26.16 15.48
N LEU A 420 3.92 26.00 16.45
CA LEU A 420 2.78 26.91 16.63
C LEU A 420 3.24 28.32 17.02
N MET A 421 4.21 28.45 17.94
CA MET A 421 4.73 29.75 18.36
C MET A 421 5.41 30.50 17.22
N ALA A 422 6.07 29.79 16.30
CA ALA A 422 6.66 30.36 15.09
C ALA A 422 5.62 31.13 14.25
N GLU A 423 4.34 30.76 14.29
CA GLU A 423 3.27 31.46 13.54
C GLU A 423 2.93 32.86 14.10
N PHE A 424 3.21 33.09 15.39
CA PHE A 424 2.76 34.29 16.11
C PHE A 424 3.86 35.31 16.37
N VAL A 425 5.10 35.00 15.98
CA VAL A 425 6.24 35.91 16.10
C VAL A 425 6.43 36.69 14.81
N GLU A 426 6.69 38.00 14.94
CA GLU A 426 6.84 38.91 13.81
C GLU A 426 8.26 38.92 13.23
N HIS A 427 9.28 38.68 14.08
CA HIS A 427 10.67 38.78 13.67
C HIS A 427 11.21 37.44 13.15
N ASP A 428 11.78 37.44 11.94
CA ASP A 428 12.30 36.22 11.30
C ASP A 428 13.36 35.50 12.14
N VAL A 429 14.16 36.23 12.91
CA VAL A 429 15.17 35.61 13.81
C VAL A 429 14.50 34.81 14.93
N GLU A 430 13.41 35.33 15.48
CA GLU A 430 12.65 34.64 16.54
C GLU A 430 11.87 33.46 15.96
N LYS A 431 11.32 33.62 14.75
CA LYS A 431 10.65 32.55 14.00
C LYS A 431 11.62 31.40 13.68
N GLU A 432 12.80 31.71 13.15
CA GLU A 432 13.85 30.73 12.87
C GLU A 432 14.31 30.02 14.15
N LEU A 433 14.44 30.73 15.27
CA LEU A 433 14.76 30.12 16.56
C LEU A 433 13.72 29.09 17.00
N HIS A 434 12.43 29.36 16.80
CA HIS A 434 11.37 28.40 17.09
C HIS A 434 11.47 27.14 16.21
N TYR A 435 11.70 27.27 14.90
CA TYR A 435 11.93 26.11 14.04
C TYR A 435 13.15 25.29 14.50
N LEU A 436 14.27 25.95 14.80
CA LEU A 436 15.48 25.28 15.28
C LEU A 436 15.28 24.58 16.63
N ASN A 437 14.48 25.15 17.53
CA ASN A 437 14.11 24.51 18.79
C ASN A 437 13.26 23.26 18.55
N ALA A 438 12.28 23.31 17.63
CA ALA A 438 11.48 22.16 17.26
C ALA A 438 12.34 21.03 16.69
N LEU A 439 13.28 21.36 15.80
CA LEU A 439 14.24 20.41 15.25
C LEU A 439 15.16 19.81 16.31
N ASN A 440 15.76 20.64 17.18
CA ASN A 440 16.63 20.16 18.24
C ASN A 440 15.88 19.22 19.22
N THR A 441 14.60 19.46 19.48
CA THR A 441 13.78 18.49 20.22
C THR A 441 13.60 17.22 19.42
N GLY A 442 13.20 17.32 18.16
CA GLY A 442 13.05 16.18 17.26
C GLY A 442 14.29 15.28 17.23
N TYR A 443 15.49 15.82 16.97
CA TYR A 443 16.74 15.05 16.98
C TYR A 443 17.04 14.32 18.30
N ARG A 444 16.54 14.82 19.43
CA ARG A 444 16.75 14.20 20.75
C ARG A 444 15.72 13.12 21.06
N THR A 445 14.53 13.23 20.48
CA THR A 445 13.39 12.35 20.79
C THR A 445 13.05 11.38 19.66
N PHE A 446 13.68 11.55 18.49
CA PHE A 446 13.43 10.71 17.33
C PHE A 446 13.81 9.26 17.63
N ASP A 447 12.86 8.36 17.39
CA ASP A 447 13.04 6.93 17.57
C ASP A 447 13.12 6.25 16.20
N ASN A 448 14.32 5.77 15.86
CA ASN A 448 14.59 5.06 14.62
C ASN A 448 14.57 3.53 14.79
N SER A 449 14.06 2.99 15.91
CA SER A 449 13.94 1.55 16.10
C SER A 449 12.82 0.91 15.29
N PHE A 450 11.99 1.71 14.61
CA PHE A 450 10.88 1.26 13.77
C PHE A 450 11.32 1.22 12.31
N ASP A 451 10.97 0.15 11.60
CA ASP A 451 11.32 -0.04 10.18
C ASP A 451 10.81 1.10 9.29
N ILE A 452 9.65 1.68 9.64
CA ILE A 452 9.10 2.89 9.02
C ILE A 452 8.98 3.98 10.10
N PRO A 453 9.95 4.91 10.21
CA PRO A 453 9.94 5.93 11.25
C PRO A 453 8.69 6.82 11.29
N TRP A 454 8.03 7.03 10.14
CA TRP A 454 6.74 7.75 10.04
C TRP A 454 5.57 7.03 10.75
N GLY A 455 5.61 5.70 10.81
CA GLY A 455 4.60 4.87 11.46
C GLY A 455 4.57 5.06 12.98
N TYR A 456 5.70 5.46 13.57
CA TYR A 456 5.76 5.86 14.97
C TYR A 456 5.26 7.30 15.13
N VAL A 457 4.00 7.46 15.50
CA VAL A 457 3.32 8.78 15.58
C VAL A 457 4.10 9.83 16.38
N PRO A 458 4.79 9.51 17.51
CA PRO A 458 5.60 10.49 18.22
C PRO A 458 6.77 11.08 17.43
N ASN A 459 7.19 10.48 16.31
CA ASN A 459 8.18 11.07 15.39
C ASN A 459 7.59 12.14 14.47
N ARG A 460 6.27 12.17 14.25
CA ARG A 460 5.63 13.08 13.28
C ARG A 460 5.84 14.57 13.56
N PRO A 461 5.90 15.06 14.82
CA PRO A 461 6.32 16.43 15.12
C PRO A 461 7.71 16.79 14.56
N PHE A 462 8.65 15.84 14.51
CA PHE A 462 9.97 16.09 13.93
C PHE A 462 9.92 16.22 12.40
N PHE A 463 9.22 15.32 11.72
CA PHE A 463 8.98 15.42 10.27
C PHE A 463 8.25 16.71 9.89
N ARG A 464 7.25 17.10 10.69
CA ARG A 464 6.52 18.35 10.54
C ARG A 464 7.42 19.57 10.77
N ALA A 465 8.38 19.49 11.70
CA ALA A 465 9.36 20.55 11.93
C ALA A 465 10.32 20.72 10.74
N LEU A 466 10.88 19.62 10.21
CA LEU A 466 11.71 19.65 9.01
C LEU A 466 10.95 20.24 7.82
N PHE A 467 9.70 19.82 7.64
CA PHE A 467 8.84 20.27 6.53
C PHE A 467 8.50 21.76 6.66
N SER A 468 8.04 22.19 7.83
CA SER A 468 7.62 23.58 8.06
C SER A 468 8.81 24.54 7.99
N TYR A 469 9.97 24.13 8.50
CA TYR A 469 11.19 24.93 8.37
C TYR A 469 11.69 24.99 6.94
N GLY A 470 11.66 23.86 6.21
CA GLY A 470 11.98 23.81 4.78
C GLY A 470 11.08 24.74 3.95
N ALA A 471 9.77 24.67 4.17
CA ALA A 471 8.80 25.55 3.52
C ALA A 471 9.07 27.03 3.83
N TRP A 472 9.28 27.39 5.10
CA TRP A 472 9.61 28.76 5.49
C TRP A 472 10.93 29.25 4.89
N LEU A 473 11.97 28.40 4.82
CA LEU A 473 13.23 28.74 4.17
C LEU A 473 13.03 29.06 2.67
N MET A 474 12.15 28.34 1.98
CA MET A 474 11.79 28.66 0.59
C MET A 474 11.07 30.01 0.47
N GLU A 475 10.20 30.37 1.43
CA GLU A 475 9.57 31.71 1.46
C GLU A 475 10.59 32.85 1.59
N GLN A 476 11.72 32.57 2.24
CA GLN A 476 12.87 33.48 2.40
C GLN A 476 13.87 33.39 1.23
N ASP A 477 13.52 32.70 0.14
CA ASP A 477 14.39 32.44 -1.01
C ASP A 477 15.72 31.71 -0.63
N ARG A 478 15.75 31.02 0.51
CA ARG A 478 16.92 30.26 1.05
C ARG A 478 16.86 28.78 0.63
N TYR A 479 16.77 28.54 -0.68
CA TYR A 479 16.53 27.20 -1.25
C TYR A 479 17.58 26.15 -0.91
N ASP A 480 18.87 26.51 -0.86
CA ASP A 480 19.94 25.55 -0.50
C ASP A 480 19.73 24.95 0.90
N LYS A 481 19.33 25.78 1.87
CA LYS A 481 19.05 25.31 3.22
C LYS A 481 17.73 24.54 3.29
N ALA A 482 16.74 24.92 2.49
CA ALA A 482 15.48 24.18 2.41
C ALA A 482 15.73 22.75 1.92
N ILE A 483 16.59 22.57 0.91
CA ILE A 483 17.01 21.26 0.39
C ILE A 483 17.57 20.39 1.51
N GLU A 484 18.46 20.91 2.37
CA GLU A 484 19.02 20.14 3.49
C GLU A 484 17.92 19.53 4.38
N GLN A 485 16.89 20.30 4.73
CA GLN A 485 15.81 19.83 5.60
C GLN A 485 14.89 18.83 4.89
N LEU A 486 14.59 19.10 3.62
CA LEU A 486 13.66 18.29 2.83
C LEU A 486 14.29 16.96 2.40
N THR A 487 15.60 16.93 2.11
CA THR A 487 16.34 15.69 1.87
C THR A 487 16.33 14.80 3.11
N GLU A 488 16.50 15.37 4.30
CA GLU A 488 16.47 14.57 5.53
C GLU A 488 15.12 13.86 5.74
N ILE A 489 14.01 14.52 5.39
CA ILE A 489 12.70 13.86 5.37
C ILE A 489 12.73 12.66 4.41
N MET A 490 13.24 12.83 3.19
CA MET A 490 13.25 11.76 2.19
C MET A 490 14.13 10.58 2.61
N ASP A 491 15.25 10.83 3.27
CA ASP A 491 16.15 9.78 3.78
C ASP A 491 15.48 8.94 4.89
N MET A 492 14.69 9.58 5.75
CA MET A 492 14.03 8.90 6.89
C MET A 492 12.61 8.41 6.57
N ASN A 493 11.99 8.92 5.51
CA ASN A 493 10.62 8.65 5.11
C ASN A 493 10.53 8.50 3.58
N PRO A 494 11.09 7.41 3.01
CA PRO A 494 11.20 7.23 1.56
C PRO A 494 9.83 7.12 0.85
N LEU A 495 8.76 6.77 1.56
CA LEU A 495 7.39 6.73 1.04
C LEU A 495 6.70 8.10 0.99
N ASP A 496 7.36 9.14 1.49
CA ASP A 496 6.90 10.53 1.45
C ASP A 496 5.43 10.74 1.84
N HIS A 497 5.07 10.24 3.02
CA HIS A 497 3.74 10.42 3.58
C HIS A 497 3.32 11.90 3.82
N GLN A 498 4.12 12.91 3.46
CA GLN A 498 3.71 14.32 3.63
C GLN A 498 3.91 15.18 2.36
N GLY A 499 4.30 14.58 1.25
CA GLY A 499 4.50 15.29 -0.03
C GLY A 499 5.75 16.18 -0.05
N ALA A 500 6.74 15.93 0.81
CA ALA A 500 8.01 16.66 0.85
C ALA A 500 8.78 16.61 -0.47
N LYS A 501 8.58 15.56 -1.29
CA LYS A 501 9.17 15.41 -2.62
C LYS A 501 8.88 16.62 -3.52
N TRP A 502 7.68 17.21 -3.40
CA TRP A 502 7.27 18.34 -4.23
C TRP A 502 8.00 19.64 -3.86
N LEU A 503 8.16 19.90 -2.56
CA LEU A 503 8.93 21.05 -2.07
C LEU A 503 10.41 20.87 -2.42
N LEU A 504 10.93 19.65 -2.28
CA LEU A 504 12.33 19.36 -2.60
C LEU A 504 12.63 19.59 -4.08
N LEU A 505 11.75 19.11 -4.97
CA LEU A 505 11.87 19.33 -6.40
C LEU A 505 11.79 20.82 -6.77
N SER A 506 10.82 21.54 -6.21
CA SER A 506 10.72 23.01 -6.37
C SER A 506 11.99 23.72 -5.90
N ALA A 507 12.51 23.35 -4.71
CA ALA A 507 13.72 23.94 -4.15
C ALA A 507 14.97 23.66 -5.02
N TYR A 508 15.11 22.46 -5.60
CA TYR A 508 16.18 22.16 -6.54
C TYR A 508 16.13 23.07 -7.78
N ILE A 509 14.94 23.26 -8.35
CA ILE A 509 14.76 24.11 -9.54
C ILE A 509 15.12 25.57 -9.20
N HIS A 510 14.60 26.10 -8.10
CA HIS A 510 14.88 27.47 -7.66
C HIS A 510 16.36 27.71 -7.28
N ALA A 511 17.03 26.70 -6.73
CA ALA A 511 18.47 26.74 -6.45
C ALA A 511 19.35 26.60 -7.71
N GLY A 512 18.76 26.36 -8.89
CA GLY A 512 19.51 26.11 -10.12
C GLY A 512 20.21 24.75 -10.17
N LYS A 513 19.86 23.81 -9.26
CA LYS A 513 20.39 22.45 -9.16
C LYS A 513 19.68 21.52 -10.14
N ARG A 514 19.91 21.76 -11.44
CA ARG A 514 19.15 21.16 -12.54
C ARG A 514 19.38 19.66 -12.71
N GLU A 515 20.63 19.22 -12.53
CA GLU A 515 20.99 17.80 -12.62
C GLU A 515 20.27 17.03 -11.50
N GLN A 516 20.34 17.52 -10.26
CA GLN A 516 19.62 16.93 -9.14
C GLN A 516 18.10 16.95 -9.35
N ALA A 517 17.54 18.03 -9.89
CA ALA A 517 16.11 18.06 -10.23
C ALA A 517 15.75 17.02 -11.30
N SER A 518 16.59 16.84 -12.32
CA SER A 518 16.39 15.83 -13.38
C SER A 518 16.48 14.42 -12.81
N ASP A 519 17.56 14.11 -12.10
CA ASP A 519 17.77 12.80 -11.46
C ASP A 519 16.64 12.49 -10.48
N PHE A 520 16.13 13.51 -9.78
CA PHE A 520 14.99 13.36 -8.88
C PHE A 520 13.70 13.07 -9.66
N ILE A 521 13.46 13.75 -10.80
CA ILE A 521 12.30 13.46 -11.67
C ILE A 521 12.39 12.04 -12.27
N ASP A 522 13.58 11.62 -12.71
CA ASP A 522 13.82 10.34 -13.37
C ASP A 522 13.81 9.17 -12.36
N GLY A 523 14.46 9.35 -11.20
CA GLY A 523 14.61 8.33 -10.16
C GLY A 523 13.35 8.11 -9.32
N PHE A 524 12.50 9.14 -9.18
CA PHE A 524 11.18 8.96 -8.58
C PHE A 524 10.13 8.50 -9.57
N ALA A 525 10.50 8.28 -10.85
CA ALA A 525 9.63 7.97 -11.99
C ALA A 525 8.21 8.32 -11.62
N LEU A 526 7.87 9.62 -11.69
CA LEU A 526 6.56 10.16 -11.38
C LEU A 526 5.51 9.53 -12.34
N GLU A 527 5.26 8.23 -12.19
CA GLU A 527 4.12 7.46 -12.65
C GLU A 527 2.86 7.94 -11.93
N ASP A 528 3.01 8.86 -10.97
CA ASP A 528 1.95 9.73 -10.47
C ASP A 528 1.40 10.61 -11.62
N ASN A 529 0.30 10.15 -12.24
CA ASN A 529 -0.64 10.98 -13.01
C ASN A 529 -1.33 12.09 -12.16
N SER A 530 -0.79 12.37 -10.97
CA SER A 530 -1.12 13.51 -10.13
C SER A 530 -0.94 14.80 -10.93
N GLY A 531 -1.78 15.80 -10.65
CA GLY A 531 -1.70 17.08 -11.35
C GLY A 531 -0.30 17.66 -11.21
N ILE A 532 0.24 17.63 -9.98
CA ILE A 532 1.51 18.22 -9.57
C ILE A 532 2.69 17.66 -10.39
N GLY A 533 2.80 16.34 -10.55
CA GLY A 533 3.86 15.69 -11.32
C GLY A 533 3.86 16.11 -12.79
N MET A 534 2.68 16.17 -13.41
CA MET A 534 2.53 16.64 -14.79
C MET A 534 3.05 18.07 -14.98
N TYR A 535 2.87 18.96 -14.00
CA TYR A 535 3.41 20.33 -14.09
C TYR A 535 4.93 20.34 -14.04
N PHE A 536 5.55 19.57 -13.14
CA PHE A 536 7.01 19.51 -13.05
C PHE A 536 7.65 18.87 -14.28
N HIS A 537 7.05 17.80 -14.83
CA HIS A 537 7.49 17.24 -16.11
C HIS A 537 7.39 18.26 -17.23
N TYR A 538 6.28 18.97 -17.32
CA TYR A 538 6.12 19.99 -18.35
C TYR A 538 7.13 21.14 -18.21
N LEU A 539 7.41 21.60 -16.98
CA LEU A 539 8.44 22.61 -16.73
C LEU A 539 9.84 22.10 -17.10
N HIS A 540 10.15 20.85 -16.77
CA HIS A 540 11.40 20.20 -17.15
C HIS A 540 11.54 20.10 -18.68
N ASP A 541 10.49 19.68 -19.38
CA ASP A 541 10.44 19.55 -20.83
C ASP A 541 10.55 20.89 -21.57
N LEU A 542 9.94 21.95 -21.03
CA LEU A 542 10.12 23.31 -21.51
C LEU A 542 11.58 23.74 -21.40
N HIS A 543 12.19 23.44 -20.24
CA HIS A 543 13.55 23.81 -19.92
C HIS A 543 14.59 23.11 -20.81
N THR A 544 14.44 21.80 -21.03
CA THR A 544 15.34 20.98 -21.85
C THR A 544 15.15 21.20 -23.36
N GLY A 545 14.07 21.88 -23.76
CA GLY A 545 13.74 22.11 -25.16
C GLY A 545 13.28 20.86 -25.91
N LEU A 546 12.89 19.81 -25.19
CA LEU A 546 12.41 18.55 -25.76
C LEU A 546 11.07 18.72 -26.48
N LEU A 547 10.22 19.66 -26.05
CA LEU A 547 8.90 19.88 -26.63
C LEU A 547 8.94 20.70 -27.92
N LYS A 548 8.37 20.13 -28.99
CA LYS A 548 8.06 20.84 -30.23
C LYS A 548 6.93 21.85 -29.99
N PRO A 549 6.82 22.92 -30.81
CA PRO A 549 5.82 23.98 -30.60
C PRO A 549 4.37 23.49 -30.51
N HIS A 550 3.99 22.46 -31.26
CA HIS A 550 2.64 21.90 -31.23
C HIS A 550 2.36 21.06 -29.97
N GLU A 551 3.39 20.44 -29.39
CA GLU A 551 3.29 19.68 -28.13
C GLU A 551 3.13 20.65 -26.95
N LYS A 552 3.87 21.77 -26.96
CA LYS A 552 3.70 22.87 -26.00
C LYS A 552 2.24 23.37 -25.95
N SER A 553 1.66 23.65 -27.12
CA SER A 553 0.27 24.14 -27.21
C SER A 553 -0.75 23.11 -26.69
N LYS A 554 -0.59 21.82 -27.04
CA LYS A 554 -1.49 20.76 -26.56
C LYS A 554 -1.42 20.56 -25.06
N MET A 555 -0.22 20.56 -24.48
CA MET A 555 -0.04 20.39 -23.05
C MET A 555 -0.58 21.59 -22.26
N LYS A 556 -0.39 22.81 -22.77
CA LYS A 556 -1.01 24.02 -22.22
C LYS A 556 -2.54 23.93 -22.17
N ASP A 557 -3.18 23.49 -23.25
CA ASP A 557 -4.63 23.31 -23.30
C ASP A 557 -5.10 22.20 -22.34
N PHE A 558 -4.36 21.10 -22.25
CA PHE A 558 -4.64 19.99 -21.36
C PHE A 558 -4.59 20.43 -19.89
N ILE A 559 -3.50 21.07 -19.47
CA ILE A 559 -3.31 21.61 -18.13
C ILE A 559 -4.43 22.59 -17.76
N LYS A 560 -4.77 23.51 -18.67
CA LYS A 560 -5.83 24.49 -18.46
C LYS A 560 -7.20 23.83 -18.26
N LYS A 561 -7.50 22.75 -18.98
CA LYS A 561 -8.73 21.97 -18.81
C LYS A 561 -8.74 21.19 -17.51
N ARG A 562 -7.58 20.65 -17.09
CA ARG A 562 -7.44 19.86 -15.87
C ARG A 562 -7.72 20.69 -14.61
N ASN A 563 -7.11 21.86 -14.48
CA ASN A 563 -7.32 22.72 -13.32
C ASN A 563 -7.46 24.21 -13.71
N PRO A 564 -8.68 24.68 -13.98
CA PRO A 564 -8.93 26.09 -14.33
C PRO A 564 -8.56 27.09 -13.23
N HIS A 565 -8.54 26.66 -11.96
CA HIS A 565 -8.20 27.53 -10.83
C HIS A 565 -6.73 27.94 -10.87
N LEU A 566 -5.83 27.03 -11.26
CA LEU A 566 -4.41 27.32 -11.39
C LEU A 566 -4.16 28.41 -12.45
N PHE A 567 -4.81 28.31 -13.61
CA PHE A 567 -4.64 29.31 -14.67
C PHE A 567 -5.11 30.70 -14.24
N LYS A 568 -6.12 30.77 -13.36
CA LYS A 568 -6.54 32.03 -12.75
C LYS A 568 -5.44 32.60 -11.84
N LEU A 569 -4.85 31.78 -10.98
CA LEU A 569 -3.75 32.20 -10.09
C LEU A 569 -2.53 32.66 -10.88
N LEU A 570 -2.12 31.90 -11.90
CA LEU A 570 -1.00 32.26 -12.79
C LEU A 570 -1.23 33.59 -13.50
N LYS A 571 -2.47 33.86 -13.94
CA LYS A 571 -2.83 35.14 -14.56
C LYS A 571 -2.81 36.31 -13.58
N GLU A 572 -3.19 36.08 -12.32
CA GLU A 572 -3.13 37.10 -11.27
C GLU A 572 -1.68 37.44 -10.87
N GLY A 573 -0.78 36.45 -10.90
CA GLY A 573 0.67 36.65 -10.73
C GLY A 573 1.11 37.18 -9.36
N LYS A 574 0.24 37.13 -8.35
CA LYS A 574 0.52 37.61 -6.99
C LYS A 574 1.48 36.65 -6.28
N LYS A 575 2.52 37.17 -5.61
CA LYS A 575 3.41 36.34 -4.78
C LYS A 575 2.57 35.52 -3.80
N PRO A 576 2.70 34.18 -3.78
CA PRO A 576 2.02 33.36 -2.79
C PRO A 576 2.49 33.76 -1.39
N GLY A 577 1.60 33.63 -0.42
CA GLY A 577 1.92 33.89 0.99
C GLY A 577 2.69 32.73 1.62
N ALA A 578 2.54 32.60 2.93
CA ALA A 578 3.07 31.46 3.67
C ALA A 578 2.53 30.13 3.11
N PHE A 579 3.31 29.06 3.22
CA PHE A 579 2.87 27.73 2.79
C PHE A 579 1.55 27.35 3.50
N PRO A 580 0.55 26.80 2.78
CA PRO A 580 -0.74 26.49 3.37
C PRO A 580 -0.65 25.54 4.57
N ARG A 581 -1.45 25.81 5.59
CA ARG A 581 -1.51 24.96 6.79
C ARG A 581 -2.12 23.60 6.51
N ARG A 582 -3.13 23.55 5.64
CA ARG A 582 -3.85 22.34 5.21
C ARG A 582 -4.33 22.51 3.79
N LEU A 583 -4.18 21.46 3.01
CA LEU A 583 -4.65 21.31 1.63
C LEU A 583 -5.26 19.93 1.51
N SER A 584 -6.47 19.83 0.98
CA SER A 584 -7.06 18.57 0.56
C SER A 584 -6.85 18.40 -0.93
N LEU A 585 -5.97 17.49 -1.32
CA LEU A 585 -5.56 17.34 -2.71
C LEU A 585 -6.57 16.45 -3.45
N GLN A 586 -7.30 17.07 -4.37
CA GLN A 586 -8.21 16.38 -5.30
C GLN A 586 -7.99 16.92 -6.70
N LYS A 587 -8.08 16.06 -7.70
CA LYS A 587 -7.86 16.40 -9.10
C LYS A 587 -8.72 17.60 -9.53
N GLY A 588 -8.05 18.68 -9.95
CA GLY A 588 -8.69 19.87 -10.48
C GLY A 588 -9.28 20.83 -9.44
N ASN A 589 -9.13 20.55 -8.14
CA ASN A 589 -9.68 21.41 -7.10
C ASN A 589 -8.80 22.65 -6.82
N LYS A 590 -9.28 23.53 -5.94
CA LYS A 590 -8.59 24.79 -5.61
C LYS A 590 -7.30 24.57 -4.81
N ASP A 591 -7.30 23.61 -3.90
CA ASP A 591 -6.15 23.32 -3.03
C ASP A 591 -4.98 22.74 -3.86
N GLU A 592 -5.27 21.84 -4.82
CA GLU A 592 -4.29 21.36 -5.80
C GLU A 592 -3.70 22.54 -6.59
N ALA A 593 -4.55 23.47 -7.06
CA ALA A 593 -4.11 24.66 -7.77
C ALA A 593 -3.26 25.60 -6.91
N GLU A 594 -3.62 25.81 -5.65
CA GLU A 594 -2.89 26.66 -4.71
C GLU A 594 -1.51 26.07 -4.42
N LEU A 595 -1.43 24.76 -4.20
CA LEU A 595 -0.18 24.05 -4.01
C LEU A 595 0.73 24.18 -5.24
N ILE A 596 0.23 23.84 -6.42
CA ILE A 596 1.01 23.92 -7.66
C ILE A 596 1.48 25.35 -7.88
N TYR A 597 0.59 26.33 -7.71
CA TYR A 597 0.95 27.74 -7.86
C TYR A 597 2.07 28.15 -6.90
N TRP A 598 1.98 27.75 -5.64
CA TRP A 598 3.01 28.01 -4.64
C TRP A 598 4.36 27.40 -5.05
N LEU A 599 4.35 26.14 -5.50
CA LEU A 599 5.55 25.39 -5.88
C LEU A 599 6.28 25.92 -7.10
N ILE A 600 5.56 26.50 -8.07
CA ILE A 600 6.15 26.93 -9.34
C ILE A 600 6.29 28.46 -9.46
N TYR A 601 5.82 29.20 -8.46
CA TYR A 601 5.86 30.66 -8.50
C TYR A 601 7.29 31.18 -8.59
N GLY A 602 7.57 32.03 -9.58
CA GLY A 602 8.88 32.65 -9.77
C GLY A 602 9.85 31.83 -10.63
N ILE A 603 9.48 30.63 -11.08
CA ILE A 603 10.22 29.88 -12.10
C ILE A 603 10.04 30.59 -13.46
N GLY A 604 11.15 30.89 -14.15
CA GLY A 604 11.13 31.72 -15.37
C GLY A 604 10.35 31.09 -16.53
N GLU A 605 10.47 29.78 -16.69
CA GLU A 605 9.81 28.96 -17.71
C GLU A 605 8.27 29.00 -17.61
N VAL A 606 7.72 29.32 -16.44
CA VAL A 606 6.28 29.49 -16.23
C VAL A 606 5.74 30.70 -17.01
N GLN A 607 6.57 31.70 -17.32
CA GLN A 607 6.13 32.83 -18.15
C GLN A 607 5.94 32.42 -19.61
N GLU A 608 6.82 31.54 -20.13
CA GLU A 608 6.67 30.95 -21.47
C GLU A 608 5.43 30.05 -21.55
N PHE A 609 5.04 29.44 -20.43
CA PHE A 609 3.81 28.68 -20.32
C PHE A 609 2.54 29.54 -20.47
N MET A 610 2.59 30.81 -20.05
CA MET A 610 1.44 31.73 -20.09
C MET A 610 1.25 32.42 -21.44
N GLY A 611 2.33 32.71 -22.17
CA GLY A 611 2.32 33.26 -23.54
C GLY A 611 1.71 32.27 -24.53
#